data_AF-A0A7W1UEM4-F1
#
_entry.id   AF-A0A7W1UEM4-F1
#
_cell.length_a   1.000
_cell.length_b   1.000
_cell.length_c   1.000
_cell.angle_alpha   90.00
_cell.angle_beta   90.00
_cell.angle_gamma   90.00
#
_symmetry.space_group_name_H-M   'P 1'
#
loop_
_entity.id
_entity.type
_entity.pdbx_description
1 polymer ?
#
loop_
_entity_poly.entity_id
_entity_poly.type
_entity_poly.pdbx_seq_one_letter_code
_entity_poly.pdbx_strand_id
1 'polypeptide(L)'
;MMIVDTSRQAAKKKLLFLPHAIRQMSRPERMITPQEVESVVMTGELVEDYPHDSRGQSCLLLGFGESGRPIHVVCSPKEDYLV
;
A
#
# COMPACT_ATOMS: atom_id res chain seq x y z
N MET A 1 -6.21 0.65 -17.69
CA MET A 1 -6.56 0.30 -16.29
C MET A 1 -5.64 1.09 -15.40
N MET A 2 -6.16 1.80 -14.38
CA MET A 2 -5.33 2.66 -13.53
C MET A 2 -4.50 1.79 -12.56
N ILE A 3 -3.32 2.25 -12.15
CA ILE A 3 -2.46 1.49 -11.23
C ILE A 3 -3.17 1.15 -9.90
N VAL A 4 -4.08 2.00 -9.45
CA VAL A 4 -4.88 1.71 -8.25
C VAL A 4 -5.76 0.46 -8.42
N ASP A 5 -6.29 0.22 -9.63
CA ASP A 5 -7.10 -0.95 -9.91
C ASP A 5 -6.25 -2.23 -9.92
N THR A 6 -5.04 -2.17 -10.49
CA THR A 6 -4.12 -3.31 -10.50
C THR A 6 -3.60 -3.60 -9.09
N SER A 7 -3.31 -2.58 -8.28
CA SER A 7 -2.94 -2.73 -6.87
C SER A 7 -4.04 -3.44 -6.07
N ARG A 8 -5.30 -3.01 -6.22
CA ARG A 8 -6.45 -3.65 -5.57
C ARG A 8 -6.64 -5.10 -6.01
N GLN A 9 -6.45 -5.41 -7.29
CA GLN A 9 -6.56 -6.79 -7.78
C GLN A 9 -5.42 -7.68 -7.25
N ALA A 10 -4.19 -7.18 -7.23
CA ALA A 10 -3.05 -7.90 -6.69
C ALA A 10 -3.20 -8.15 -5.18
N ALA A 11 -3.67 -7.17 -4.42
CA ALA A 11 -3.89 -7.29 -2.97
C ALA A 11 -4.95 -8.34 -2.62
N LYS A 12 -6.02 -8.46 -3.42
CA LYS A 12 -7.05 -9.51 -3.26
C LYS A 12 -6.47 -10.92 -3.39
N LYS A 13 -5.39 -11.09 -4.14
CA LYS A 13 -4.67 -12.37 -4.21
C LYS A 13 -3.78 -12.54 -2.99
N LYS A 14 -2.91 -11.57 -2.73
CA LYS A 14 -1.96 -11.60 -1.62
C LYS A 14 -1.38 -10.22 -1.34
N LEU A 15 -1.25 -9.87 -0.06
CA LEU A 15 -0.52 -8.69 0.40
C LEU A 15 0.78 -9.13 1.08
N LEU A 16 1.92 -8.62 0.61
CA LEU A 16 3.24 -8.91 1.14
C LEU A 16 3.87 -7.64 1.70
N PHE A 17 4.70 -7.80 2.73
CA PHE A 17 5.40 -6.69 3.37
C PHE A 17 6.90 -6.94 3.32
N LEU A 18 7.63 -5.99 2.75
CA LEU A 18 9.09 -6.01 2.81
C LEU A 18 9.58 -5.75 4.25
N PRO A 19 10.78 -6.22 4.63
CA PRO A 19 11.35 -5.93 5.95
C PRO A 19 11.41 -4.43 6.29
N HIS A 20 11.60 -3.57 5.28
CA HIS A 20 11.51 -2.12 5.44
C HIS A 20 10.10 -1.68 5.86
N ALA A 21 9.06 -2.18 5.19
CA ALA A 21 7.67 -1.84 5.49
C ALA A 21 7.30 -2.28 6.91
N ILE A 22 7.62 -3.52 7.30
CA ILE A 22 7.39 -4.01 8.67
C ILE A 22 8.09 -3.12 9.71
N ARG A 23 9.34 -2.71 9.46
CA ARG A 23 10.07 -1.79 10.35
C ARG A 23 9.38 -0.43 10.47
N GLN A 24 8.81 0.10 9.38
CA GLN A 24 8.07 1.37 9.41
C GLN A 24 6.73 1.22 10.14
N MET A 25 6.02 0.11 9.91
CA MET A 25 4.73 -0.17 10.54
C MET A 25 4.86 -0.32 12.05
N SER A 26 5.88 -1.04 12.53
CA SER A 26 6.09 -1.33 13.94
C SER A 26 6.77 -0.21 14.74
N ARG A 27 7.00 0.97 14.15
CA ARG A 27 7.55 2.09 14.92
C ARG A 27 6.55 2.56 15.98
N PRO A 28 6.98 2.83 17.23
CA PRO A 28 6.06 3.21 18.32
C PRO A 28 5.15 4.40 17.99
N GLU A 29 5.64 5.38 17.22
CA GLU A 29 4.86 6.54 16.79
C GLU A 29 3.87 6.26 15.66
N ARG A 30 3.93 5.08 15.04
CA ARG A 30 3.08 4.68 13.91
C ARG A 30 2.16 3.53 14.26
N MET A 31 2.68 2.40 14.73
CA MET A 31 1.89 1.20 15.09
C MET A 31 0.79 0.92 14.05
N ILE A 32 1.19 0.77 12.79
CA ILE A 32 0.28 0.54 11.66
C ILE A 32 0.07 -0.96 11.53
N THR A 33 -1.19 -1.39 11.58
CA THR A 33 -1.56 -2.81 11.45
C THR A 33 -1.62 -3.24 9.98
N PRO A 34 -1.42 -4.54 9.67
CA PRO A 34 -1.66 -5.05 8.33
C PRO A 34 -3.08 -4.76 7.81
N GLN A 35 -4.09 -4.78 8.68
CA GLN A 35 -5.49 -4.48 8.36
C GLN A 35 -5.69 -3.03 7.95
N GLU A 36 -5.00 -2.09 8.60
CA GLU A 36 -5.01 -0.68 8.17
C GLU A 36 -4.38 -0.53 6.77
N VAL A 37 -3.26 -1.20 6.49
CA VAL A 37 -2.66 -1.18 5.14
C VAL A 37 -3.61 -1.76 4.11
N GLU A 38 -4.24 -2.89 4.40
CA GLU A 38 -5.24 -3.50 3.52
C GLU A 38 -6.41 -2.54 3.26
N SER A 39 -6.94 -1.89 4.30
CA SER A 39 -7.99 -0.87 4.16
C SER A 39 -7.58 0.27 3.24
N VAL A 40 -6.37 0.83 3.42
CA VAL A 40 -5.84 1.88 2.56
C VAL A 40 -5.68 1.41 1.12
N VAL A 41 -5.17 0.21 0.88
CA VAL A 41 -5.04 -0.34 -0.48
C VAL A 41 -6.41 -0.49 -1.15
N MET A 42 -7.41 -0.96 -0.40
CA MET A 42 -8.73 -1.28 -0.94
C MET A 42 -9.61 -0.05 -1.15
N THR A 43 -9.50 0.96 -0.30
CA THR A 43 -10.42 2.11 -0.26
C THR A 43 -9.75 3.46 -0.47
N GLY A 44 -8.43 3.53 -0.33
CA GLY A 44 -7.66 4.75 -0.43
C GLY A 44 -7.61 5.35 -1.83
N GLU A 45 -7.16 6.59 -1.87
CA GLU A 45 -7.04 7.44 -3.04
C GLU A 45 -5.60 7.47 -3.55
N LEU A 46 -5.44 7.52 -4.87
CA LEU A 46 -4.13 7.66 -5.50
C LEU A 46 -3.61 9.09 -5.29
N VAL A 47 -2.43 9.21 -4.69
CA VAL A 47 -1.75 10.50 -4.51
C VAL A 47 -0.68 10.69 -5.58
N GLU A 48 0.15 9.67 -5.80
CA GLU A 48 1.24 9.69 -6.78
C GLU A 48 1.33 8.37 -7.55
N ASP A 49 1.61 8.44 -8.85
CA ASP A 49 1.88 7.31 -9.74
C ASP A 49 3.35 7.37 -10.20
N TYR A 50 4.08 6.27 -10.03
CA TYR A 50 5.48 6.11 -10.41
C TYR A 50 5.60 5.00 -11.48
N PRO A 51 5.23 5.28 -12.74
CA PRO A 51 5.23 4.26 -13.80
C PRO A 51 6.64 3.77 -14.18
N HIS A 52 7.68 4.53 -13.84
CA HIS A 52 9.08 4.29 -14.24
C HIS A 52 10.04 4.13 -13.06
N ASP A 53 9.54 3.76 -11.88
CA ASP A 53 10.42 3.44 -10.76
C ASP A 53 11.38 2.30 -11.15
N SER A 54 12.65 2.44 -10.74
CA SER A 54 13.73 1.46 -10.88
C SER A 54 13.35 0.01 -10.52
N ARG A 55 12.35 -0.18 -9.65
CA ARG A 55 11.88 -1.49 -9.17
C ARG A 55 10.58 -1.96 -9.84
N GLY A 56 10.20 -1.28 -10.92
CA GLY A 56 8.93 -1.44 -11.62
C GLY A 56 7.85 -0.51 -11.06
N GLN A 57 6.77 -0.38 -11.82
CA GLN A 57 5.67 0.54 -11.53
C GLN A 57 5.15 0.43 -10.08
N SER A 58 4.99 1.58 -9.42
CA SER A 58 4.50 1.70 -8.04
C SER A 58 3.62 2.95 -7.87
N CYS A 59 2.86 3.02 -6.78
CA CYS A 59 2.06 4.20 -6.42
C CYS A 59 2.07 4.48 -4.92
N LEU A 60 1.75 5.73 -4.59
CA LEU A 60 1.44 6.20 -3.25
C LEU A 60 -0.08 6.32 -3.09
N LEU A 61 -0.63 5.60 -2.12
CA LEU A 61 -2.05 5.66 -1.73
C LEU A 61 -2.19 6.38 -0.39
N LEU A 62 -3.23 7.19 -0.25
CA LEU A 62 -3.67 7.78 1.01
C LEU A 62 -4.99 7.13 1.43
N GLY A 63 -5.06 6.68 2.67
CA GLY A 63 -6.30 6.30 3.31
C GLY A 63 -6.25 6.59 4.80
N PHE A 64 -7.21 6.06 5.53
CA PHE A 64 -7.38 6.37 6.94
C PHE A 64 -7.50 5.09 7.77
N GLY A 65 -6.70 5.02 8.82
CA GLY A 65 -6.76 3.96 9.83
C GLY A 65 -7.77 4.27 10.92
N GLU A 66 -7.60 3.64 12.07
CA GLU A 66 -8.49 3.88 13.22
C GLU A 66 -8.51 5.36 13.63
N SER A 67 -9.67 5.83 14.07
CA SER A 67 -9.88 7.22 14.50
C SER A 67 -9.54 8.29 13.45
N GLY A 68 -9.55 7.95 12.16
CA GLY A 68 -9.28 8.88 11.08
C GLY A 68 -7.80 9.25 10.92
N ARG A 69 -6.88 8.45 11.46
CA ARG A 69 -5.44 8.66 11.31
C ARG A 69 -5.04 8.51 9.83
N PRO A 70 -4.43 9.51 9.18
CA PRO A 70 -3.98 9.39 7.81
C PRO A 70 -2.81 8.41 7.70
N ILE A 71 -2.89 7.49 6.74
CA ILE A 71 -1.88 6.49 6.46
C ILE A 71 -1.55 6.53 4.98
N HIS A 72 -0.27 6.71 4.70
CA HIS A 72 0.28 6.60 3.35
C HIS A 72 0.87 5.21 3.13
N VAL A 73 0.52 4.58 2.01
CA VAL A 73 1.04 3.28 1.59
C VAL A 73 1.66 3.41 0.22
N VAL A 74 2.98 3.18 0.13
CA VAL A 74 3.64 2.96 -1.16
C VAL A 74 3.56 1.48 -1.48
N CYS A 75 3.05 1.13 -2.66
CA CYS A 75 2.92 -0.26 -3.09
C CYS A 75 3.20 -0.43 -4.59
N SER A 76 3.57 -1.65 -4.99
CA SER A 76 3.83 -2.04 -6.37
C SER A 76 3.07 -3.33 -6.70
N PRO A 77 2.09 -3.29 -7.62
CA PRO A 77 1.38 -4.50 -8.02
C PRO A 77 2.31 -5.42 -8.82
N LYS A 78 2.35 -6.69 -8.43
CA LYS A 78 2.91 -7.80 -9.22
C LYS A 78 1.77 -8.70 -9.69
N GLU A 79 2.09 -9.67 -10.53
CA GLU A 79 1.08 -10.56 -11.12
C GLU A 79 0.22 -11.26 -10.06
N ASP A 80 0.84 -11.76 -8.99
CA ASP A 80 0.17 -12.60 -7.98
C ASP A 80 0.08 -12.00 -6.57
N TYR A 81 0.66 -10.82 -6.35
CA TYR A 81 0.68 -10.18 -5.05
C TYR A 81 0.91 -8.68 -5.15
N LEU A 82 0.48 -7.94 -4.14
CA LEU A 82 0.88 -6.57 -3.89
C LEU A 82 2.03 -6.54 -2.86
N VAL A 83 3.03 -5.68 -3.09
CA VAL A 83 4.20 -5.50 -2.20
C VAL A 83 4.49 -4.04 -1.92
#